data_AF-A0A502C421-F1
#
_entry.id   AF-A0A502C421-F1
#
_cell.length_a   1.000
_cell.length_b   1.000
_cell.length_c   1.000
_cell.angle_alpha   90.00
_cell.angle_beta   90.00
_cell.angle_gamma   90.00
#
_symmetry.space_group_name_H-M   'P 1'
#
loop_
_entity.id
_entity.type
_entity.pdbx_description
1 polymer ?
#
loop_
_entity_poly.entity_id
_entity_poly.type
_entity_poly.pdbx_seq_one_letter_code
_entity_poly.pdbx_strand_id
1 'polypeptide(L)'
;MSKVALRNRRVSSGMHRHQHLNIIGPRFVMTRAHRIASVAAQPTGNELVMALFREVLDRPIPRDVIEATARQKDFMRRIRADGGRGARDLLANEGILLLSGKYDAALIAALEIPPVPGGDFISHRVTTNAERAIAAVHGVVLASD
;
A
#
# COMPACT_ATOMS: atom_id res chain seq x y z
N MET A 1 -18.79 -9.41 60.25
CA MET A 1 -19.69 -8.38 59.65
C MET A 1 -18.83 -7.24 59.11
N SER A 2 -19.15 -6.81 57.90
CA SER A 2 -18.36 -5.99 56.96
C SER A 2 -18.28 -4.49 57.25
N LYS A 3 -17.25 -3.82 56.65
CA LYS A 3 -17.25 -2.57 55.83
C LYS A 3 -15.85 -1.95 55.94
N VAL A 4 -14.96 -1.90 54.94
CA VAL A 4 -15.02 -1.34 53.56
C VAL A 4 -15.77 -0.01 53.49
N ALA A 5 -15.02 1.09 53.40
CA ALA A 5 -15.29 2.19 52.45
C ALA A 5 -14.31 3.37 52.66
N LEU A 6 -13.34 3.52 51.76
CA LEU A 6 -12.79 4.82 51.36
C LEU A 6 -12.58 4.72 49.84
N ARG A 7 -13.62 5.08 49.07
CA ARG A 7 -13.51 5.32 47.64
C ARG A 7 -13.82 6.79 47.37
N ASN A 8 -12.80 7.45 46.85
CA ASN A 8 -12.75 8.87 46.61
C ASN A 8 -13.64 9.26 45.42
N ARG A 9 -14.13 10.48 45.47
CA ARG A 9 -15.16 11.07 44.60
C ARG A 9 -14.74 11.13 43.14
N ARG A 10 -15.77 11.00 42.28
CA ARG A 10 -15.77 11.23 40.83
C ARG A 10 -15.17 12.60 40.50
N VAL A 11 -14.32 12.64 39.48
CA VAL A 11 -14.22 13.81 38.61
C VAL A 11 -14.70 13.38 37.24
N SER A 12 -15.71 14.10 36.79
CA SER A 12 -16.45 13.91 35.54
C SER A 12 -15.67 14.52 34.38
N SER A 13 -15.75 13.81 33.25
CA SER A 13 -15.93 14.34 31.90
C SER A 13 -14.85 15.23 31.28
N GLY A 14 -14.27 14.69 30.21
CA GLY A 14 -14.43 15.32 28.90
C GLY A 14 -13.24 16.14 28.41
N MET A 15 -12.20 15.47 27.91
CA MET A 15 -11.39 15.98 26.79
C MET A 15 -10.48 14.88 26.22
N HIS A 16 -11.02 13.88 25.52
CA HIS A 16 -10.17 12.99 24.73
C HIS A 16 -9.81 13.64 23.38
N ARG A 17 -8.72 14.41 23.44
CA ARG A 17 -7.91 14.79 22.30
C ARG A 17 -7.37 13.53 21.59
N HIS A 18 -7.45 13.56 20.26
CA HIS A 18 -6.64 12.86 19.26
C HIS A 18 -6.13 11.45 19.60
N GLN A 19 -6.73 10.45 18.94
CA GLN A 19 -5.97 9.28 18.51
C GLN A 19 -6.08 9.17 16.99
N HIS A 20 -5.12 9.80 16.28
CA HIS A 20 -4.84 9.45 14.90
C HIS A 20 -4.38 7.98 14.90
N LEU A 21 -5.19 7.12 14.29
CA LEU A 21 -4.94 5.70 14.17
C LEU A 21 -3.64 5.51 13.34
N ASN A 22 -2.53 5.21 14.02
CA ASN A 22 -1.27 4.80 13.40
C ASN A 22 -1.45 3.41 12.78
N ILE A 23 -2.04 3.35 11.57
CA ILE A 23 -2.12 2.13 10.76
C ILE A 23 -0.81 1.97 9.97
N ILE A 24 0.36 2.08 10.58
CA ILE A 24 1.62 1.83 9.87
C ILE A 24 2.65 1.25 10.83
N GLY A 25 3.07 0.02 10.58
CA GLY A 25 4.00 -0.74 11.43
C GLY A 25 5.40 -0.12 11.53
N PRO A 26 6.25 -0.61 12.45
CA PRO A 26 7.49 0.04 12.87
C PRO A 26 8.59 0.13 11.79
N ARG A 27 8.43 -0.53 10.64
CA ARG A 27 9.40 -0.53 9.52
C ARG A 27 9.09 0.49 8.43
N PHE A 28 7.85 0.98 8.34
CA PHE A 28 7.40 1.83 7.26
C PHE A 28 6.94 3.16 7.88
N VAL A 29 7.74 4.22 7.76
CA VAL A 29 7.35 5.55 8.22
C VAL A 29 6.94 6.37 7.01
N MET A 30 5.63 6.47 6.76
CA MET A 30 5.09 7.35 5.72
C MET A 30 5.01 8.79 6.24
N THR A 31 6.14 9.50 6.28
CA THR A 31 6.17 10.92 6.68
C THR A 31 5.70 11.84 5.55
N ARG A 32 4.37 12.00 5.41
CA ARG A 32 3.69 13.24 4.96
C ARG A 32 2.18 13.11 5.20
N ALA A 33 1.69 13.73 6.27
CA ALA A 33 0.28 13.67 6.70
C ALA A 33 -0.76 14.05 5.61
N HIS A 34 -0.34 14.74 4.55
CA HIS A 34 -1.16 15.09 3.38
C HIS A 34 -1.53 13.90 2.48
N ARG A 35 -0.64 12.92 2.27
CA ARG A 35 -0.88 11.80 1.32
C ARG A 35 -1.77 10.68 1.86
N ILE A 36 -1.94 10.61 3.18
CA ILE A 36 -2.77 9.57 3.80
C ILE A 36 -4.26 9.88 3.63
N ALA A 37 -4.63 11.15 3.50
CA ALA A 37 -6.03 11.57 3.36
C ALA A 37 -6.64 11.14 2.02
N SER A 38 -5.89 11.27 0.90
CA SER A 38 -6.35 10.84 -0.44
C SER A 38 -6.56 9.32 -0.51
N VAL A 39 -5.67 8.56 0.14
CA VAL A 39 -5.80 7.11 0.30
C VAL A 39 -7.03 6.80 1.16
N ALA A 40 -7.11 7.32 2.38
CA ALA A 40 -8.17 7.00 3.33
C ALA A 40 -9.59 7.39 2.88
N ALA A 41 -9.72 8.27 1.89
CA ALA A 41 -10.99 8.68 1.29
C ALA A 41 -11.58 7.67 0.29
N GLN A 42 -10.83 6.64 -0.10
CA GLN A 42 -11.30 5.66 -1.09
C GLN A 42 -12.40 4.73 -0.52
N PRO A 43 -13.47 4.47 -1.29
CA PRO A 43 -14.64 3.76 -0.77
C PRO A 43 -14.44 2.25 -0.60
N THR A 44 -13.48 1.63 -1.31
CA THR A 44 -13.23 0.19 -1.23
C THR A 44 -11.78 -0.16 -0.86
N GLY A 45 -11.59 -1.37 -0.30
CA GLY A 45 -10.27 -1.89 0.04
C GLY A 45 -9.31 -1.99 -1.15
N ASN A 46 -9.83 -2.26 -2.35
CA ASN A 46 -9.02 -2.31 -3.56
C ASN A 46 -8.54 -0.92 -3.98
N GLU A 47 -9.43 0.07 -3.95
CA GLU A 47 -9.07 1.46 -4.27
C GLU A 47 -8.10 2.06 -3.23
N LEU A 48 -8.26 1.70 -1.95
CA LEU A 48 -7.30 2.05 -0.89
C LEU A 48 -5.89 1.54 -1.21
N VAL A 49 -5.79 0.27 -1.61
CA VAL A 49 -4.51 -0.34 -1.98
C VAL A 49 -3.94 0.28 -3.25
N MET A 50 -4.76 0.53 -4.27
CA MET A 50 -4.32 1.24 -5.47
C MET A 50 -3.81 2.64 -5.15
N ALA A 51 -4.52 3.39 -4.32
CA ALA A 51 -4.09 4.71 -3.89
C ALA A 51 -2.76 4.66 -3.13
N LEU A 52 -2.53 3.66 -2.27
CA LEU A 52 -1.23 3.44 -1.63
C LEU A 52 -0.11 3.29 -2.66
N PHE A 53 -0.29 2.45 -3.68
CA PHE A 53 0.73 2.24 -4.72
C PHE A 53 0.93 3.47 -5.63
N ARG A 54 -0.12 4.26 -5.88
CA ARG A 54 0.03 5.54 -6.61
C ARG A 54 0.86 6.55 -5.82
N GLU A 55 0.70 6.59 -4.51
CA GLU A 55 1.31 7.59 -3.62
C GLU A 55 2.73 7.23 -3.19
N VAL A 56 3.04 5.93 -3.14
CA VAL A 56 4.32 5.37 -2.68
C VAL A 56 5.05 4.71 -3.84
N LEU A 57 5.60 5.53 -4.73
CA LEU A 57 6.47 5.06 -5.80
C LEU A 57 7.90 4.82 -5.29
N ASP A 58 8.57 3.84 -5.89
CA ASP A 58 10.00 3.53 -5.76
C ASP A 58 10.47 3.29 -4.32
N ARG A 59 9.58 2.74 -3.48
CA ARG A 59 9.88 2.32 -2.12
C ARG A 59 9.25 0.96 -1.82
N PRO A 60 10.01 0.01 -1.23
CA PRO A 60 9.44 -1.24 -0.77
C PRO A 60 8.30 -1.01 0.23
N ILE A 61 7.17 -1.68 -0.03
CA ILE A 61 5.97 -1.70 0.79
C ILE A 61 5.84 -3.13 1.33
N PRO A 62 5.99 -3.31 2.64
CA PRO A 62 5.78 -4.60 3.28
C PRO A 62 4.35 -5.13 3.10
N ARG A 63 4.22 -6.45 2.99
CA ARG A 63 2.91 -7.11 2.84
C ARG A 63 1.93 -6.79 3.96
N ASP A 64 2.39 -6.67 5.20
CA ASP A 64 1.55 -6.36 6.37
C ASP A 64 0.96 -4.94 6.29
N VAL A 65 1.69 -3.98 5.71
CA VAL A 65 1.18 -2.63 5.42
C VAL A 65 0.06 -2.68 4.36
N ILE A 66 0.22 -3.49 3.32
CA ILE A 66 -0.82 -3.67 2.29
C ILE A 66 -2.06 -4.32 2.90
N GLU A 67 -1.88 -5.36 3.71
CA GLU A 67 -2.97 -6.04 4.43
C GLU A 67 -3.74 -5.07 5.33
N ALA A 68 -3.02 -4.28 6.12
CA ALA A 68 -3.62 -3.28 7.00
C ALA A 68 -4.34 -2.16 6.22
N THR A 69 -3.84 -1.79 5.04
CA THR A 69 -4.44 -0.79 4.15
C THR A 69 -5.71 -1.31 3.48
N ALA A 70 -5.71 -2.56 3.01
CA ALA A 70 -6.83 -3.16 2.31
C ALA A 70 -8.07 -3.33 3.18
N ARG A 71 -7.89 -3.52 4.50
CA ARG A 71 -8.97 -3.78 5.47
C ARG A 71 -9.85 -5.00 5.10
N GLN A 72 -9.32 -5.92 4.28
CA GLN A 72 -10.03 -7.08 3.74
C GLN A 72 -9.10 -8.30 3.67
N LYS A 73 -9.64 -9.51 3.91
CA LYS A 73 -8.85 -10.76 3.99
C LYS A 73 -8.34 -11.30 2.65
N ASP A 74 -8.98 -10.96 1.54
CA ASP A 74 -8.69 -11.48 0.20
C ASP A 74 -7.83 -10.53 -0.67
N PHE A 75 -7.19 -9.52 -0.06
CA PHE A 75 -6.48 -8.45 -0.77
C PHE A 75 -5.44 -8.97 -1.77
N MET A 76 -4.74 -10.05 -1.45
CA MET A 76 -3.74 -10.67 -2.33
C MET A 76 -4.31 -11.14 -3.66
N ARG A 77 -5.58 -11.55 -3.71
CA ARG A 77 -6.25 -11.90 -4.97
C ARG A 77 -6.49 -10.64 -5.81
N ARG A 78 -6.87 -9.54 -5.15
CA ARG A 78 -7.25 -8.27 -5.79
C ARG A 78 -6.07 -7.48 -6.35
N ILE A 79 -4.87 -7.64 -5.76
CA ILE A 79 -3.66 -6.99 -6.27
C ILE A 79 -3.03 -7.67 -7.50
N ARG A 80 -3.39 -8.93 -7.78
CA ARG A 80 -2.87 -9.67 -8.95
C ARG A 80 -3.52 -9.16 -10.24
N ALA A 81 -2.95 -9.54 -11.38
CA ALA A 81 -3.63 -9.42 -12.66
C ALA A 81 -4.91 -10.28 -12.67
N ASP A 82 -6.02 -9.72 -13.13
CA ASP A 82 -7.35 -10.35 -13.19
C ASP A 82 -8.12 -9.87 -14.43
N GLY A 83 -7.51 -10.06 -15.60
CA GLY A 83 -8.13 -9.77 -16.90
C GLY A 83 -8.54 -8.31 -17.08
N GLY A 84 -7.74 -7.36 -16.58
CA GLY A 84 -8.00 -5.92 -16.72
C GLY A 84 -8.65 -5.27 -15.50
N ARG A 85 -9.04 -6.08 -14.49
CA ARG A 85 -9.77 -5.59 -13.30
C ARG A 85 -8.93 -5.62 -12.02
N GLY A 86 -7.81 -6.33 -12.05
CA GLY A 86 -6.90 -6.42 -10.92
C GLY A 86 -6.11 -5.13 -10.72
N ALA A 87 -5.64 -4.86 -9.50
CA ALA A 87 -4.88 -3.63 -9.23
C ALA A 87 -3.64 -3.52 -10.13
N ARG A 88 -2.98 -4.65 -10.43
CA ARG A 88 -1.82 -4.68 -11.34
C ARG A 88 -2.19 -4.25 -12.76
N ASP A 89 -3.34 -4.67 -13.27
CA ASP A 89 -3.79 -4.28 -14.61
C ASP A 89 -4.21 -2.82 -14.66
N LEU A 90 -4.97 -2.38 -13.65
CA LEU A 90 -5.46 -1.01 -13.57
C LEU A 90 -4.32 0.00 -13.41
N LEU A 91 -3.31 -0.32 -12.58
CA LEU A 91 -2.11 0.51 -12.45
C LEU A 91 -1.26 0.48 -13.73
N ALA A 92 -1.17 -0.66 -14.41
CA ALA A 92 -0.48 -0.74 -15.71
C ALA A 92 -1.12 0.16 -16.77
N ASN A 93 -2.46 0.30 -16.76
CA ASN A 93 -3.17 1.26 -17.60
C ASN A 93 -2.86 2.73 -17.26
N GLU A 94 -2.35 3.00 -16.06
CA GLU A 94 -1.91 4.33 -15.60
C GLU A 94 -0.40 4.56 -15.76
N GLY A 95 0.31 3.64 -16.43
CA GLY A 95 1.76 3.68 -16.57
C GLY A 95 2.51 3.34 -15.28
N ILE A 96 1.88 2.65 -14.33
CA ILE A 96 2.48 2.26 -13.04
C ILE A 96 2.60 0.73 -12.99
N LEU A 97 3.81 0.24 -12.81
CA LEU A 97 4.07 -1.17 -12.54
C LEU A 97 3.83 -1.46 -11.05
N LEU A 98 3.12 -2.55 -10.76
CA LEU A 98 3.02 -3.14 -9.42
C LEU A 98 3.82 -4.45 -9.40
N LEU A 99 4.96 -4.43 -8.70
CA LEU A 99 5.98 -5.48 -8.73
C LEU A 99 6.14 -6.13 -7.36
N SER A 100 6.22 -7.45 -7.33
CA SER A 100 6.55 -8.25 -6.14
C SER A 100 8.02 -8.58 -6.12
N GLY A 101 8.70 -8.36 -4.99
CA GLY A 101 10.10 -8.76 -4.83
C GLY A 101 10.35 -10.27 -5.03
N LYS A 102 9.32 -11.11 -4.90
CA LYS A 102 9.42 -12.56 -5.13
C LYS A 102 9.24 -12.96 -6.59
N TYR A 103 8.20 -12.42 -7.23
CA TYR A 103 7.79 -12.89 -8.57
C TYR A 103 8.38 -12.05 -9.70
N ASP A 104 8.72 -10.80 -9.42
CA ASP A 104 9.16 -9.82 -10.43
C ASP A 104 10.64 -9.45 -10.27
N ALA A 105 11.42 -10.23 -9.51
CA ALA A 105 12.83 -9.93 -9.22
C ALA A 105 13.67 -9.68 -10.48
N ALA A 106 13.42 -10.44 -11.55
CA ALA A 106 14.11 -10.25 -12.83
C ALA A 106 13.74 -8.92 -13.51
N LEU A 107 12.45 -8.55 -13.49
CA LEU A 107 11.99 -7.27 -14.05
C LEU A 107 12.47 -6.08 -13.20
N ILE A 108 12.46 -6.21 -11.88
CA ILE A 108 13.00 -5.21 -10.95
C ILE A 108 14.48 -4.94 -11.27
N ALA A 109 15.28 -6.01 -11.45
CA ALA A 109 16.69 -5.88 -11.81
C ALA A 109 16.89 -5.27 -13.20
N ALA A 110 16.09 -5.65 -14.19
CA ALA A 110 16.17 -5.13 -15.55
C ALA A 110 15.81 -3.63 -15.65
N LEU A 111 14.95 -3.14 -14.75
CA LEU A 111 14.58 -1.73 -14.62
C LEU A 111 15.56 -0.93 -13.72
N GLU A 112 16.65 -1.56 -13.27
CA GLU A 112 17.64 -0.95 -12.37
C GLU A 112 17.04 -0.42 -11.04
N ILE A 113 15.91 -0.99 -10.63
CA ILE A 113 15.26 -0.68 -9.35
C ILE A 113 16.04 -1.37 -8.22
N PRO A 114 16.26 -0.71 -7.06
CA PRO A 114 16.90 -1.35 -5.92
C PRO A 114 16.22 -2.67 -5.53
N PRO A 115 16.98 -3.71 -5.13
CA PRO A 115 16.42 -5.00 -4.77
C PRO A 115 15.29 -4.90 -3.73
N VAL A 116 14.16 -5.56 -4.03
CA VAL A 116 12.99 -5.59 -3.15
C VAL A 116 12.94 -6.92 -2.41
N PRO A 117 12.76 -6.95 -1.08
CA PRO A 117 12.60 -8.20 -0.34
C PRO A 117 11.46 -9.07 -0.89
N GLY A 118 11.60 -10.39 -0.86
CA GLY A 118 10.60 -11.30 -1.42
C GLY A 118 9.20 -11.22 -0.78
N GLY A 119 9.10 -10.69 0.43
CA GLY A 119 7.82 -10.44 1.11
C GLY A 119 7.17 -9.11 0.75
N ASP A 120 7.86 -8.25 0.01
CA ASP A 120 7.50 -6.85 -0.19
C ASP A 120 7.11 -6.58 -1.66
N PHE A 121 6.52 -5.42 -1.86
CA PHE A 121 6.06 -4.92 -3.15
C PHE A 121 6.65 -3.55 -3.42
N ILE A 122 6.77 -3.19 -4.69
CA ILE A 122 7.13 -1.84 -5.10
C ILE A 122 6.24 -1.41 -6.25
N SER A 123 5.86 -0.15 -6.27
CA SER A 123 5.25 0.48 -7.43
C SER A 123 6.25 1.40 -8.11
N HIS A 124 6.32 1.33 -9.44
CA HIS A 124 7.27 2.11 -10.24
C HIS A 124 6.54 2.76 -11.40
N ARG A 125 6.73 4.07 -11.60
CA ARG A 125 6.13 4.78 -12.73
C ARG A 125 7.06 4.69 -13.93
N VAL A 126 6.54 4.15 -15.03
CA VAL A 126 7.25 4.13 -16.30
C VAL A 126 7.19 5.52 -16.93
N THR A 127 8.35 6.04 -17.28
CA THR A 127 8.54 7.38 -17.85
C THR A 127 9.23 7.36 -19.19
N THR A 128 9.85 6.24 -19.57
CA THR A 128 10.60 6.10 -20.83
C THR A 128 10.11 4.96 -21.69
N ASN A 129 10.33 5.07 -23.01
CA ASN A 129 10.07 3.98 -23.94
C ASN A 129 10.97 2.75 -23.70
N ALA A 130 12.17 2.97 -23.14
CA ALA A 130 13.08 1.88 -22.79
C ALA A 130 12.51 1.03 -21.65
N GLU A 131 12.06 1.66 -20.56
CA GLU A 131 11.37 0.98 -19.46
C GLU A 131 10.10 0.26 -19.93
N ARG A 132 9.33 0.89 -20.83
CA ARG A 132 8.14 0.29 -21.44
C ARG A 132 8.50 -0.97 -22.24
N ALA A 133 9.59 -0.93 -23.01
CA ALA A 133 10.07 -2.08 -23.77
C ALA A 133 10.56 -3.21 -22.85
N ILE A 134 11.29 -2.88 -21.78
CA ILE A 134 11.70 -3.84 -20.76
C ILE A 134 10.48 -4.50 -20.12
N ALA A 135 9.48 -3.72 -19.69
CA ALA A 135 8.24 -4.25 -19.12
C ALA A 135 7.52 -5.21 -20.08
N ALA A 136 7.45 -4.88 -21.37
CA ALA A 136 6.84 -5.72 -22.39
C ALA A 136 7.56 -7.06 -22.59
N VAL A 137 8.91 -7.07 -22.58
CA VAL A 137 9.71 -8.31 -22.64
C VAL A 137 9.40 -9.23 -21.46
N HIS A 138 9.09 -8.66 -20.30
CA HIS A 138 8.67 -9.38 -19.11
C HIS A 138 7.16 -9.67 -19.05
N GLY A 139 6.43 -9.49 -20.15
CA GLY A 139 5.02 -9.83 -20.27
C GLY A 139 4.06 -8.83 -19.62
N VAL A 140 4.53 -7.63 -19.26
CA VAL A 140 3.68 -6.55 -18.75
C VAL A 140 3.40 -5.56 -19.87
N VAL A 141 2.14 -5.46 -20.28
CA VAL A 141 1.69 -4.49 -21.27
C VAL A 141 1.15 -3.25 -20.55
N LEU A 142 1.78 -2.12 -20.79
CA LEU A 142 1.32 -0.81 -20.33
C LEU A 142 0.45 -0.17 -21.40
N ALA A 143 -0.58 0.58 -21.01
CA ALA A 143 -1.37 1.34 -21.96
C ALA A 143 -0.48 2.35 -22.71
N SER A 144 -0.67 2.47 -24.02
CA SER A 144 -0.03 3.50 -24.84
C SER A 144 -0.58 4.87 -24.46
N ASP A 145 0.30 5.87 -24.33
CA ASP A 145 -0.07 7.27 -24.13
C ASP A 145 -0.76 7.87 -25.38
#